data_AF-A0A8S3AS50-F1
#
_entry.id   AF-A0A8S3AS50-F1
#
_cell.length_a   1.000
_cell.length_b   1.000
_cell.length_c   1.000
_cell.angle_alpha   90.00
_cell.angle_beta   90.00
_cell.angle_gamma   90.00
#
_symmetry.space_group_name_H-M   'P 1'
#
loop_
_entity.id
_entity.type
_entity.pdbx_description
1 polymer ?
#
loop_
_entity_poly.entity_id
_entity_poly.type
_entity_poly.pdbx_seq_one_letter_code
_entity_poly.pdbx_strand_id
1 'polypeptide(L)'
;QQAQVQAGEMIGALAAQSLGEPATQMTLNTFHYAGVSAKNVTLGVRRLKEIINVSKKPKTSSLTVYLTGQATNNAEQCKQV
;
A
#
# COMPACT_ATOMS: atom_id res chain seq x y z
N GLN A 1 -0.61 30.41 17.91
CA GLN A 1 -0.01 29.08 18.11
C GLN A 1 -1.03 28.18 18.83
N GLN A 2 -2.02 27.62 18.13
CA GLN A 2 -3.14 26.88 18.76
C GLN A 2 -3.21 25.39 18.38
N ALA A 3 -2.19 24.85 17.70
CA ALA A 3 -2.19 23.46 17.22
C ALA A 3 -1.07 22.61 17.86
N GLN A 4 -0.65 22.95 19.07
CA GLN A 4 0.38 22.18 19.78
C GLN A 4 -0.29 21.13 20.67
N VAL A 5 0.12 19.88 20.50
CA VAL A 5 -0.37 18.73 21.28
C VAL A 5 0.13 18.85 22.73
N GLN A 6 -0.69 18.40 23.68
CA GLN A 6 -0.34 18.44 25.10
C GLN A 6 0.76 17.44 25.41
N ALA A 7 1.72 17.83 26.25
CA ALA A 7 2.73 16.91 26.74
C ALA A 7 2.07 15.81 27.62
N GLY A 8 2.48 14.56 27.42
CA GLY A 8 1.93 13.42 28.16
C GLY A 8 0.65 12.80 27.56
N GLU A 9 0.19 13.27 26.40
CA GLU A 9 -0.94 12.67 25.70
C GLU A 9 -0.62 11.25 25.20
N MET A 10 -1.58 10.33 25.34
CA MET A 10 -1.44 8.91 25.00
C MET A 10 -1.55 8.67 23.48
N ILE A 11 -0.61 9.23 22.72
CA ILE A 11 -0.61 9.18 21.26
C ILE A 11 -0.53 7.76 20.69
N GLY A 12 0.04 6.80 21.43
CA GLY A 12 0.20 5.42 20.96
C GLY A 12 -1.14 4.68 20.83
N ALA A 13 -2.01 4.83 21.85
CA ALA A 13 -3.35 4.23 21.82
C ALA A 13 -4.22 4.91 20.76
N LEU A 14 -4.15 6.24 20.67
CA LEU A 14 -4.88 7.02 19.69
C LEU A 14 -4.48 6.62 18.26
N ALA A 15 -3.18 6.60 17.96
CA ALA A 15 -2.67 6.22 16.65
C ALA A 15 -3.04 4.77 16.27
N ALA A 16 -2.97 3.84 17.22
CA ALA A 16 -3.36 2.45 16.98
C ALA A 16 -4.84 2.32 16.61
N GLN A 17 -5.73 3.05 17.32
CA GLN A 17 -7.16 3.06 17.03
C GLN A 17 -7.46 3.73 15.68
N SER A 18 -6.85 4.89 15.42
CA SER A 18 -7.01 5.63 14.16
C SER A 18 -6.59 4.83 12.93
N LEU A 19 -5.69 3.84 13.08
CA LEU A 19 -5.26 2.96 12.00
C LEU A 19 -6.10 1.68 11.94
N GLY A 20 -6.48 1.12 13.09
CA GLY A 20 -7.22 -0.14 13.19
C GLY A 20 -8.67 -0.06 12.71
N GLU A 21 -9.39 1.02 13.04
CA GLU A 21 -10.78 1.21 12.61
C GLU A 21 -10.93 1.23 11.08
N PRO A 22 -10.23 2.09 10.31
CA PRO A 22 -10.35 2.11 8.85
C PRO A 22 -9.85 0.83 8.20
N ALA A 23 -8.85 0.16 8.79
CA ALA A 23 -8.34 -1.10 8.26
C ALA A 23 -9.44 -2.18 8.15
N THR A 24 -10.35 -2.24 9.12
CA THR A 24 -11.47 -3.18 9.09
C THR A 24 -12.50 -2.81 8.02
N GLN A 25 -12.78 -1.52 7.83
CA GLN A 25 -13.69 -1.01 6.81
C GLN A 25 -13.18 -1.28 5.39
N MET A 26 -11.85 -1.26 5.19
CA MET A 26 -11.22 -1.54 3.90
C MET A 26 -11.26 -3.02 3.49
N THR A 27 -11.86 -3.93 4.27
CA THR A 27 -11.86 -5.38 3.94
C THR A 27 -12.69 -5.72 2.70
N LEU A 28 -13.75 -4.96 2.41
CA LEU A 28 -14.70 -5.25 1.31
C LEU A 28 -14.50 -4.39 0.05
N ASN A 29 -13.81 -3.25 0.16
CA ASN A 29 -13.65 -2.29 -0.95
C ASN A 29 -12.49 -2.60 -1.92
N THR A 30 -11.85 -3.76 -1.82
CA THR A 30 -10.54 -4.00 -2.45
C THR A 30 -10.56 -4.83 -3.72
N PHE A 31 -11.70 -5.39 -4.11
CA PHE A 31 -11.78 -6.25 -5.29
C PHE A 31 -12.02 -5.50 -6.60
N HIS A 32 -12.32 -4.20 -6.57
CA HIS A 32 -12.77 -3.45 -7.74
C HIS A 32 -11.92 -2.21 -8.01
N TYR A 33 -10.60 -2.37 -8.15
CA TYR A 33 -9.81 -1.37 -8.86
C TYR A 33 -10.02 -1.58 -10.38
N ALA A 34 -11.19 -1.15 -10.87
CA ALA A 34 -11.56 -1.30 -12.27
C ALA A 34 -10.65 -0.41 -13.15
N GLY A 35 -10.03 -0.99 -14.19
CA GLY A 35 -9.30 -0.23 -15.21
C GLY A 35 -7.78 -0.34 -15.20
N VAL A 36 -7.17 -1.00 -14.21
CA VAL A 36 -5.73 -1.33 -14.23
C VAL A 36 -5.60 -2.85 -14.37
N SER A 37 -4.77 -3.31 -15.31
CA SER A 37 -4.43 -4.74 -15.48
C SER A 37 -3.52 -5.21 -14.34
N ALA A 38 -3.96 -5.03 -13.10
CA ALA A 38 -3.28 -5.48 -11.91
C ALA A 38 -3.72 -6.93 -11.66
N LYS A 39 -2.81 -7.88 -11.87
CA LYS A 39 -2.91 -9.25 -11.35
C LYS A 39 -3.41 -9.19 -9.90
N ASN A 40 -4.38 -10.03 -9.54
CA ASN A 40 -4.94 -10.20 -8.20
C ASN A 40 -3.98 -9.77 -7.07
N VAL A 41 -4.06 -8.50 -6.63
CA VAL A 41 -3.21 -7.95 -5.57
C VAL A 41 -3.84 -8.21 -4.20
N THR A 42 -3.02 -8.53 -3.20
CA THR A 42 -3.48 -8.66 -1.82
C THR A 42 -3.71 -7.26 -1.26
N LEU A 43 -4.92 -7.00 -0.80
CA LEU A 43 -5.35 -5.69 -0.29
C LEU A 43 -6.10 -5.83 1.05
N GLY A 44 -6.42 -4.69 1.66
CA GLY A 44 -7.18 -4.61 2.92
C GLY A 44 -6.46 -5.26 4.10
N VAL A 45 -7.23 -5.88 5.01
CA VAL A 45 -6.72 -6.51 6.24
C VAL A 45 -5.66 -7.58 5.97
N ARG A 46 -5.81 -8.35 4.88
CA ARG A 46 -4.83 -9.38 4.52
C ARG A 46 -3.46 -8.78 4.24
N ARG A 47 -3.43 -7.63 3.54
CA ARG A 47 -2.18 -6.92 3.25
C ARG A 47 -1.61 -6.25 4.51
N LEU A 48 -2.46 -5.64 5.33
CA LEU A 48 -2.04 -5.03 6.59
C LEU A 48 -1.36 -6.06 7.50
N LYS A 49 -1.92 -7.27 7.62
CA LYS A 49 -1.32 -8.35 8.41
C LYS A 49 0.06 -8.75 7.91
N GLU A 50 0.27 -8.80 6.59
CA GLU A 50 1.59 -9.13 6.03
C GLU A 50 2.65 -8.06 6.32
N ILE A 51 2.25 -6.78 6.28
CA ILE A 51 3.14 -5.63 6.52
C ILE A 51 3.53 -5.58 8.00
N ILE A 52 2.55 -5.61 8.92
CA ILE A 52 2.81 -5.53 10.37
C ILE A 52 3.69 -6.68 10.85
N ASN A 53 3.45 -7.90 10.35
CA ASN A 53 4.23 -9.08 10.75
C ASN A 53 5.55 -9.23 9.98
N VAL A 54 5.88 -8.30 9.07
CA VAL A 54 7.09 -8.35 8.23
C VAL A 54 7.24 -9.74 7.57
N SER A 55 6.18 -10.17 6.86
CA SER A 55 6.15 -11.51 6.25
C SER A 55 7.28 -11.68 5.25
N LYS A 56 8.10 -12.73 5.43
CA LYS A 56 9.20 -13.07 4.51
C LYS A 56 8.74 -13.41 3.08
N LYS A 57 7.50 -13.88 2.92
CA LYS A 57 6.91 -14.28 1.64
C LYS A 57 5.51 -13.69 1.51
N PRO A 58 5.36 -12.44 1.04
CA PRO A 58 4.05 -11.84 0.81
C PRO A 58 3.35 -12.54 -0.35
N LYS A 59 2.02 -12.71 -0.27
CA LYS A 59 1.25 -13.48 -1.26
C LYS A 59 1.32 -12.89 -2.68
N THR A 60 1.36 -11.57 -2.79
CA THR A 60 1.38 -10.86 -4.09
C THR A 60 2.56 -9.91 -4.12
N SER A 61 3.77 -10.47 -4.23
CA SER A 61 4.99 -9.67 -4.41
C SER A 61 4.99 -9.04 -5.80
N SER A 62 5.16 -7.72 -5.86
CA SER A 62 5.31 -6.97 -7.09
C SER A 62 6.38 -5.88 -6.92
N LEU A 63 6.98 -5.47 -8.03
CA LEU A 63 7.96 -4.39 -8.06
C LEU A 63 7.67 -3.52 -9.28
N THR A 64 7.58 -2.20 -9.05
CA THR A 64 7.40 -1.22 -10.12
C THR A 64 8.77 -0.74 -10.57
N VAL A 65 9.16 -1.10 -11.80
CA VAL A 65 10.40 -0.65 -12.43
C VAL A 65 10.08 0.50 -13.39
N TYR A 66 10.83 1.60 -13.27
CA TYR A 66 10.75 2.72 -14.20
C TYR A 66 11.87 2.61 -15.23
N LEU A 67 11.52 2.73 -16.51
CA LEU A 67 12.48 2.74 -17.61
C LEU A 67 13.11 4.14 -17.75
N THR A 68 14.39 4.18 -18.13
CA THR A 68 15.14 5.42 -18.37
C THR A 68 15.63 5.51 -19.81
N GLY A 69 15.90 6.72 -20.30
CA GLY A 69 16.43 6.96 -21.64
C GLY A 69 15.39 6.77 -22.75
N GLN A 70 15.83 6.29 -23.91
CA GLN A 70 14.97 6.16 -25.09
C GLN A 70 13.86 5.12 -24.90
N ALA A 71 14.12 4.10 -24.06
CA ALA A 71 13.15 3.08 -23.69
C ALA A 71 11.99 3.61 -22.85
N THR A 72 11.99 4.87 -22.39
CA THR A 72 10.81 5.44 -21.70
C THR A 72 9.69 5.77 -22.68
N ASN A 73 10.02 6.17 -23.92
CA ASN A 73 9.06 6.72 -24.89
C ASN A 73 8.82 5.81 -26.11
N ASN A 74 9.53 4.69 -26.21
CA ASN A 74 9.42 3.77 -27.34
C ASN A 74 8.99 2.38 -26.88
N ALA A 75 7.77 1.99 -27.24
CA ALA A 75 7.17 0.71 -26.85
C ALA A 75 7.93 -0.53 -27.37
N GLU A 76 8.65 -0.43 -28.48
CA GLU A 76 9.47 -1.54 -28.99
C GLU A 76 10.74 -1.71 -28.16
N GLN A 77 11.39 -0.59 -27.80
CA GLN A 77 12.55 -0.60 -26.91
C GLN A 77 12.17 -1.02 -25.48
N CYS A 78 10.97 -0.64 -24.99
CA CYS A 78 10.46 -1.10 -23.68
C CYS A 78 10.42 -2.62 -23.56
N LYS A 79 10.12 -3.32 -24.66
CA LYS A 79 9.99 -4.79 -24.67
C LYS A 79 11.34 -5.50 -24.69
N GLN A 80 12.42 -4.79 -25.04
CA GLN A 80 13.78 -5.33 -25.15
C GLN A 80 14.59 -5.19 -23.86
N VAL A 81 14.08 -4.43 -22.89
CA VAL A 81 14.63 -4.28 -21.53
C VAL A 81 14.03 -5.34 -20.62
#